data_AF-A0A1V0PGJ4-F1
#
_entry.id   AF-A0A1V0PGJ4-F1
#
_cell.length_a   1.000
_cell.length_b   1.000
_cell.length_c   1.000
_cell.angle_alpha   90.00
_cell.angle_beta   90.00
_cell.angle_gamma   90.00
#
_symmetry.space_group_name_H-M   'P 1'
#
loop_
_entity.id
_entity.type
_entity.pdbx_description
1 polymer ?
#
loop_
_entity_poly.entity_id
_entity_poly.type
_entity_poly.pdbx_seq_one_letter_code
_entity_poly.pdbx_strand_id
1 'polypeptide(L)'
;MKTLNLNKTALVIIDLQKGIAGREGFAPYSAQDVLAKNKELVTSLKNTEALIVFVHVKNYGEEALKPKTDNPPLAHGQIPADFSDFVMPEAYDKDYDNVIHVAKHNWGPFMEQI
;
A
#
# COMPACT_ATOMS: atom_id res chain seq x y z
N MET A 1 6.00 14.16 24.98
CA MET A 1 6.00 14.05 23.50
C MET A 1 7.12 13.13 23.08
N LYS A 2 6.87 12.21 22.15
CA LYS A 2 7.91 11.34 21.60
C LYS A 2 8.46 11.99 20.34
N THR A 3 9.75 12.33 20.35
CA THR A 3 10.44 12.89 19.17
C THR A 3 10.86 11.74 18.26
N LEU A 4 10.55 11.83 16.96
CA LEU A 4 11.00 10.86 15.96
C LEU A 4 12.36 11.30 15.39
N ASN A 5 13.28 10.35 15.24
CA ASN A 5 14.51 10.57 14.50
C ASN A 5 14.28 10.13 13.04
N LEU A 6 14.24 11.09 12.12
CA LEU A 6 13.84 10.83 10.73
C LEU A 6 14.79 9.86 10.02
N ASN A 7 16.10 9.92 10.28
CA ASN A 7 17.06 8.97 9.70
C ASN A 7 16.91 7.51 10.18
N LYS A 8 16.03 7.26 11.15
CA LYS A 8 15.66 5.93 11.66
C LYS A 8 14.15 5.69 11.59
N THR A 9 13.44 6.45 10.75
CA THR A 9 11.98 6.39 10.63
C THR A 9 11.60 6.17 9.17
N ALA A 10 10.55 5.38 8.96
CA ALA A 10 9.89 5.26 7.67
C ALA A 10 8.37 5.41 7.84
N LEU A 11 7.72 6.05 6.88
CA LEU A 11 6.29 5.98 6.68
C LEU A 11 5.99 4.81 5.75
N VAL A 12 5.19 3.85 6.19
CA VAL A 12 4.80 2.68 5.38
C VAL A 12 3.31 2.74 5.11
N ILE A 13 2.94 2.91 3.84
CA ILE A 13 1.56 3.07 3.36
C ILE A 13 1.13 1.74 2.74
N ILE A 14 0.16 1.08 3.35
CA ILE A 14 -0.25 -0.27 2.99
C ILE A 14 -1.54 -0.25 2.16
N ASP A 15 -1.47 -0.86 0.98
CA ASP A 15 -2.63 -1.26 0.17
C ASP A 15 -3.56 -0.11 -0.23
N LEU A 16 -3.04 1.13 -0.33
CA LEU A 16 -3.77 2.26 -0.92
C LEU A 16 -3.68 2.28 -2.46
N GLN A 17 -3.97 1.12 -3.05
CA GLN A 17 -4.05 0.88 -4.50
C GLN A 17 -5.50 0.86 -4.97
N LYS A 18 -5.74 1.09 -6.26
CA LYS A 18 -7.09 1.21 -6.84
C LYS A 18 -8.00 0.02 -6.50
N GLY A 19 -7.47 -1.20 -6.60
CA GLY A 19 -8.21 -2.44 -6.34
C GLY A 19 -8.64 -2.67 -4.88
N ILE A 20 -8.07 -1.91 -3.96
CA ILE A 20 -8.40 -1.94 -2.52
C ILE A 20 -9.15 -0.67 -2.16
N ALA A 21 -8.56 0.50 -2.34
CA ALA A 21 -9.16 1.78 -1.95
C ALA A 21 -10.48 2.10 -2.68
N GLY A 22 -10.74 1.46 -3.83
CA GLY A 22 -12.04 1.55 -4.54
C GLY A 22 -13.15 0.65 -3.99
N ARG A 23 -12.90 -0.14 -2.94
CA ARG A 23 -13.93 -1.01 -2.32
C ARG A 23 -14.89 -0.21 -1.44
N GLU A 24 -16.03 -0.81 -1.15
CA GLU A 24 -17.03 -0.27 -0.22
C GLU A 24 -16.93 -0.94 1.16
N GLY A 25 -17.62 -0.36 2.16
CA GLY A 25 -17.72 -0.94 3.49
C GLY A 25 -16.55 -0.65 4.42
N PHE A 26 -15.70 0.33 4.08
CA PHE A 26 -14.64 0.79 4.98
C PHE A 26 -15.21 1.42 6.25
N ALA A 27 -14.65 1.01 7.39
CA ALA A 27 -14.99 1.53 8.70
C ALA A 27 -13.77 1.44 9.64
N PRO A 28 -13.63 2.36 10.62
CA PRO A 28 -14.52 3.50 10.89
C PRO A 28 -14.31 4.70 9.95
N TYR A 29 -13.26 4.69 9.13
CA TYR A 29 -12.90 5.77 8.21
C TYR A 29 -13.10 5.34 6.76
N SER A 30 -13.47 6.29 5.89
CA SER A 30 -13.56 6.04 4.45
C SER A 30 -12.16 5.92 3.83
N ALA A 31 -12.09 5.37 2.61
CA ALA A 31 -10.85 5.37 1.84
C ALA A 31 -10.33 6.79 1.60
N GLN A 32 -11.25 7.74 1.35
CA GLN A 32 -10.93 9.15 1.11
C GLN A 32 -10.31 9.81 2.34
N ASP A 33 -10.83 9.52 3.54
CA ASP A 33 -10.26 10.04 4.80
C ASP A 33 -8.82 9.55 4.99
N VAL A 34 -8.59 8.25 4.76
CA VAL A 34 -7.26 7.64 4.88
C VAL A 34 -6.30 8.20 3.82
N LEU A 35 -6.75 8.37 2.58
CA LEU A 35 -5.96 8.99 1.50
C LEU A 35 -5.57 10.44 1.85
N ALA A 36 -6.51 11.23 2.37
CA ALA A 36 -6.24 12.62 2.77
C ALA A 36 -5.17 12.69 3.86
N LYS A 37 -5.25 11.83 4.89
CA LYS A 37 -4.24 11.80 5.96
C LYS A 37 -2.89 11.27 5.51
N ASN A 38 -2.85 10.27 4.63
CA ASN A 38 -1.58 9.84 4.05
C ASN A 38 -0.96 10.92 3.17
N LYS A 39 -1.75 11.70 2.44
CA LYS A 39 -1.24 12.84 1.66
C LYS A 39 -0.58 13.90 2.54
N GLU A 40 -1.19 14.25 3.67
CA GLU A 40 -0.58 15.17 4.66
C GLU A 40 0.78 14.64 5.14
N LEU A 41 0.83 13.35 5.52
CA LEU A 41 2.07 12.71 5.99
C LEU A 41 3.16 12.66 4.91
N VAL A 42 2.83 12.21 3.70
CA VAL A 42 3.74 12.12 2.56
C VAL A 42 4.29 13.50 2.21
N THR A 43 3.42 14.52 2.14
CA THR A 43 3.84 15.89 1.86
C THR A 43 4.79 16.41 2.93
N SER A 44 4.50 16.16 4.21
CA SER A 44 5.35 16.61 5.32
C SER A 44 6.73 15.94 5.37
N LEU A 45 6.85 14.76 4.77
CA LEU A 45 8.08 13.97 4.74
C LEU A 45 8.82 14.05 3.40
N LYS A 46 8.31 14.80 2.41
CA LYS A 46 8.95 14.99 1.10
C LYS A 46 10.41 15.42 1.27
N ASN A 47 11.33 14.66 0.70
CA ASN A 47 12.78 14.94 0.68
C ASN A 47 13.39 15.16 2.07
N THR A 48 12.79 14.54 3.11
CA THR A 48 13.38 14.43 4.45
C THR A 48 14.20 13.14 4.55
N GLU A 49 14.91 12.94 5.66
CA GLU A 49 15.66 11.70 5.90
C GLU A 49 14.78 10.47 6.15
N ALA A 50 13.47 10.65 6.37
CA ALA A 50 12.55 9.54 6.56
C ALA A 50 12.17 8.91 5.22
N LEU A 51 12.18 7.60 5.13
CA LEU A 51 11.76 6.88 3.93
C LEU A 51 10.23 6.85 3.81
N ILE A 52 9.70 7.00 2.60
CA ILE A 52 8.28 6.84 2.28
C ILE A 52 8.14 5.56 1.45
N VAL A 53 7.44 4.57 2.00
CA VAL A 53 7.27 3.25 1.39
C VAL A 53 5.82 3.07 0.98
N PHE A 54 5.57 2.99 -0.33
CA PHE A 54 4.27 2.61 -0.87
C PHE A 54 4.22 1.11 -1.10
N VAL A 55 3.32 0.41 -0.41
CA VAL A 55 3.14 -1.04 -0.52
C VAL A 55 1.84 -1.34 -1.23
N HIS A 56 1.89 -2.21 -2.24
CA HIS A 56 0.72 -2.74 -2.91
C HIS A 56 0.73 -4.27 -2.93
N VAL A 57 -0.45 -4.86 -2.87
CA VAL A 57 -0.64 -6.30 -3.03
C VAL A 57 -0.78 -6.67 -4.50
N LYS A 58 -0.01 -7.68 -4.91
CA LYS A 58 -0.05 -8.33 -6.21
C LYS A 58 -0.15 -9.86 -6.00
N ASN A 59 -1.29 -10.31 -5.51
CA ASN A 59 -1.54 -11.71 -5.13
C ASN A 59 -2.51 -12.41 -6.10
N TYR A 60 -2.33 -12.16 -7.39
CA TYR A 60 -3.19 -12.67 -8.46
C TYR A 60 -2.36 -13.25 -9.61
N GLY A 61 -3.00 -14.04 -10.47
CA GLY A 61 -2.30 -14.77 -11.53
C GLY A 61 -1.38 -15.84 -10.95
N GLU A 62 -0.14 -15.91 -11.43
CA GLU A 62 0.86 -16.88 -10.99
C GLU A 62 1.38 -16.62 -9.57
N GLU A 63 1.33 -15.38 -9.11
CA GLU A 63 1.79 -14.93 -7.79
C GLU A 63 0.75 -15.22 -6.68
N ALA A 64 -0.41 -15.79 -7.03
CA ALA A 64 -1.47 -16.10 -6.08
C ALA A 64 -1.18 -17.37 -5.27
N LEU A 65 -1.40 -17.29 -3.97
CA LEU A 65 -1.30 -18.45 -3.08
C LEU A 65 -2.45 -19.42 -3.32
N LYS A 66 -2.13 -20.73 -3.37
CA LYS A 66 -3.10 -21.82 -3.53
C LYS A 66 -3.10 -22.81 -2.35
N PRO A 67 -3.17 -22.35 -1.09
CA PRO A 67 -3.24 -23.25 0.05
C PRO A 67 -4.61 -23.95 0.13
N LYS A 68 -4.66 -25.08 0.82
CA LYS A 68 -5.93 -25.66 1.27
C LYS A 68 -6.44 -24.84 2.46
N THR A 69 -7.63 -24.27 2.34
CA THR A 69 -8.22 -23.37 3.34
C THR A 69 -9.62 -23.82 3.71
N ASP A 70 -10.01 -23.65 4.97
CA ASP A 70 -11.37 -23.95 5.44
C ASP A 70 -12.42 -23.06 4.73
N ASN A 71 -12.03 -21.82 4.40
CA ASN A 71 -12.85 -20.92 3.60
C ASN A 71 -12.10 -20.56 2.31
N PRO A 72 -12.50 -21.09 1.14
CA PRO A 72 -11.84 -20.77 -0.12
C PRO A 72 -12.00 -19.27 -0.44
N PRO A 73 -11.01 -18.63 -1.06
CA PRO A 73 -11.17 -17.27 -1.54
C PRO A 73 -12.34 -17.21 -2.52
N LEU A 74 -13.19 -16.19 -2.38
CA LEU A 74 -14.23 -15.91 -3.37
C LEU A 74 -13.54 -15.73 -4.73
N ALA A 75 -14.00 -16.45 -5.75
CA ALA A 75 -13.54 -16.25 -7.11
C ALA A 75 -13.89 -14.83 -7.52
N HIS A 76 -12.94 -13.91 -7.42
CA HIS A 76 -13.08 -12.61 -8.03
C HIS A 76 -13.07 -12.84 -9.54
N GLY A 77 -13.94 -12.13 -10.25
CA GLY A 77 -13.93 -12.10 -11.70
C GLY A 77 -12.59 -11.58 -12.25
N GLN A 78 -12.57 -11.20 -13.52
CA GLN A 78 -11.36 -10.64 -14.11
C GLN A 78 -10.88 -9.43 -13.30
N ILE A 79 -9.66 -9.54 -12.76
CA ILE A 79 -9.05 -8.47 -11.98
C ILE A 79 -8.68 -7.34 -12.95
N PRO A 80 -9.06 -6.07 -12.65
CA PRO A 80 -8.69 -4.93 -13.48
C PRO A 80 -7.17 -4.83 -13.65
N ALA A 81 -6.71 -4.42 -14.84
CA ALA A 81 -5.28 -4.30 -15.14
C ALA A 81 -4.56 -3.31 -14.21
N ASP A 82 -5.30 -2.30 -13.73
CA ASP A 82 -4.81 -1.24 -12.85
C ASP A 82 -5.06 -1.52 -11.36
N PHE A 83 -5.42 -2.76 -10.99
CA PHE A 83 -5.69 -3.14 -9.60
C PHE A 83 -4.55 -2.79 -8.63
N SER A 84 -3.30 -2.91 -9.11
CA SER A 84 -2.08 -2.66 -8.36
C SER A 84 -1.58 -1.22 -8.39
N ASP A 85 -2.21 -0.34 -9.17
CA ASP A 85 -1.79 1.05 -9.26
C ASP A 85 -2.07 1.77 -7.93
N PHE A 86 -1.12 2.56 -7.46
CA PHE A 86 -1.32 3.44 -6.32
C PHE A 86 -2.33 4.53 -6.67
N VAL A 87 -3.21 4.85 -5.72
CA VAL A 87 -4.17 5.96 -5.90
C VAL A 87 -3.50 7.31 -5.71
N MET A 88 -2.49 7.37 -4.84
CA MET A 88 -1.79 8.60 -4.50
C MET A 88 -0.79 8.97 -5.61
N PRO A 89 -0.93 10.12 -6.30
CA PRO A 89 0.00 10.54 -7.35
C PRO A 89 1.42 10.76 -6.83
N GLU A 90 1.57 11.08 -5.54
CA GLU A 90 2.87 11.24 -4.87
C GLU A 90 3.74 9.97 -4.93
N ALA A 91 3.13 8.79 -5.13
CA ALA A 91 3.89 7.56 -5.36
C ALA A 91 4.70 7.62 -6.67
N TYR A 92 4.28 8.41 -7.65
CA TYR A 92 4.90 8.50 -8.98
C TYR A 92 5.60 9.85 -9.23
N ASP A 93 5.58 10.75 -8.26
CA ASP A 93 6.19 12.06 -8.36
C ASP A 93 7.71 11.94 -8.26
N LYS A 94 8.40 12.32 -9.33
CA LYS A 94 9.87 12.24 -9.44
C LYS A 94 10.60 13.29 -8.61
N ASP A 95 9.88 14.28 -8.08
CA ASP A 95 10.44 15.28 -7.18
C ASP A 95 10.57 14.76 -5.73
N TYR A 96 10.13 13.53 -5.45
CA TYR A 96 10.31 12.85 -4.17
C TYR A 96 11.51 11.89 -4.25
N ASP A 97 12.62 12.25 -3.63
CA ASP A 97 13.87 11.49 -3.65
C ASP A 97 13.90 10.34 -2.62
N ASN A 98 12.92 10.30 -1.71
CA ASN A 98 12.84 9.38 -0.58
C ASN A 98 11.64 8.42 -0.66
N VAL A 99 11.17 8.09 -1.87
CA VAL A 99 10.05 7.17 -2.11
C VAL A 99 10.54 5.83 -2.68
N ILE A 100 10.01 4.72 -2.16
CA ILE A 100 10.18 3.38 -2.76
C ILE A 100 8.83 2.66 -2.88
N HIS A 101 8.75 1.73 -3.83
CA HIS A 101 7.59 0.86 -4.03
C HIS A 101 7.91 -0.58 -3.62
N VAL A 102 6.97 -1.23 -2.95
CA VAL A 102 7.08 -2.63 -2.55
C VAL A 102 5.84 -3.39 -3.02
N ALA A 103 6.03 -4.43 -3.82
CA ALA A 103 4.99 -5.38 -4.16
C ALA A 103 5.01 -6.52 -3.12
N LYS A 104 3.86 -6.81 -2.50
CA LYS A 104 3.69 -7.98 -1.63
C LYS A 104 2.74 -8.99 -2.28
N HIS A 105 3.00 -10.28 -2.04
CA HIS A 105 2.22 -11.38 -2.63
C HIS A 105 1.31 -12.09 -1.61
N ASN A 106 1.30 -11.61 -0.37
CA ASN A 106 0.42 -12.08 0.69
C ASN A 106 -0.09 -10.91 1.54
N TRP A 107 -0.80 -11.21 2.63
CA TRP A 107 -1.38 -10.17 3.49
C TRP A 107 -0.34 -9.42 4.31
N GLY A 108 0.77 -10.07 4.68
CA GLY A 108 1.86 -9.46 5.45
C GLY A 108 2.80 -8.63 4.57
N PRO A 109 3.14 -7.38 4.94
CA PRO A 109 4.02 -6.54 4.13
C PRO A 109 5.51 -6.90 4.22
N PHE A 110 5.90 -7.80 5.12
CA PHE A 110 7.31 -8.16 5.37
C PHE A 110 7.66 -9.62 5.04
N MET A 111 6.67 -10.45 4.71
CA MET A 111 6.87 -11.88 4.49
C MET A 111 7.18 -12.14 3.02
N GLU A 112 8.42 -12.51 2.73
CA GLU A 112 8.84 -13.08 1.45
C GLU A 112 8.57 -14.59 1.46
N GLN A 113 8.00 -15.13 0.39
CA GLN A 113 7.86 -16.59 0.26
C GLN A 113 9.14 -17.18 -0.33
N ILE A 114 9.75 -18.07 0.45
CA ILE A 114 10.80 -19.00 0.01
C ILE A 114 10.15 -20.14 -0.78
#